data_AF-A0AAV5W5G1-F1
#
_entry.id   AF-A0AAV5W5G1-F1
#
_cell.length_a   1.000
_cell.length_b   1.000
_cell.length_c   1.000
_cell.angle_alpha   90.00
_cell.angle_beta   90.00
_cell.angle_gamma   90.00
#
_symmetry.space_group_name_H-M   'P 1'
#
loop_
_entity.id
_entity.type
_entity.pdbx_description
1 polymer ?
#
loop_
_entity_poly.entity_id
_entity_poly.type
_entity_poly.pdbx_seq_one_letter_code
_entity_poly.pdbx_strand_id
1 'polypeptide(L)'
;TTHQFVGGCFHSYSIDWQSYFWALTGMEKRTTGGRVEPGFLPRQTEDGTVFFVRGKDSSIYVEMDGKRIAARKSWEGSITAFECFGSALFFLTGHSKIFKATFRALQEIIVEHVRDPQLEENYEGRMLFSMIEDARKFIYRACDDPKDGIEVDVKEEEFAGLELLAIHRRKLIYRKSINETETSTAISPNIIIITSAACHDVYANDKFPFVYLLLLNGLWLLNTTSMKMTRTLMSSVDKDSAIIGVSEGIISMYGKKTAAFLKFKTPIQVILRQLFKHELHYSASLFNAILNFTRGIR
;
A
#
# COMPACT_ATOMS: atom_id res chain seq x y z
N THR A 1 30.40 53.55 -26.89
CA THR A 1 29.11 53.35 -26.19
C THR A 1 29.11 51.95 -25.64
N THR A 2 29.37 51.81 -24.35
CA THR A 2 29.54 50.52 -23.68
C THR A 2 28.71 50.56 -22.41
N HIS A 3 27.64 49.77 -22.34
CA HIS A 3 26.78 49.69 -21.17
C HIS A 3 27.42 48.79 -20.11
N GLN A 4 27.58 49.31 -18.90
CA GLN A 4 27.88 48.52 -17.70
C GLN A 4 26.62 47.76 -17.27
N PHE A 5 26.71 46.43 -17.19
CA PHE A 5 25.75 45.60 -16.47
C PHE A 5 26.17 45.51 -15.00
N VAL A 6 25.34 46.01 -14.11
CA VAL A 6 25.48 45.83 -12.65
C VAL A 6 24.92 44.45 -12.30
N GLY A 7 25.77 43.57 -11.78
CA GLY A 7 25.39 42.24 -11.31
C GLY A 7 24.56 42.33 -10.04
N GLY A 8 23.28 41.97 -10.12
CA GLY A 8 22.42 41.73 -8.97
C GLY A 8 22.59 40.29 -8.48
N CYS A 9 23.03 40.12 -7.23
CA CYS A 9 23.04 38.82 -6.55
C CYS A 9 21.61 38.34 -6.28
N PHE A 10 21.12 37.38 -7.07
CA PHE A 10 19.91 36.64 -6.74
C PHE A 10 20.19 35.72 -5.55
N HIS A 11 19.68 36.09 -4.37
CA HIS A 11 19.56 35.15 -3.25
C HIS A 11 18.43 34.18 -3.61
N SER A 12 18.79 32.91 -3.84
CA SER A 12 17.80 31.85 -3.95
C SER A 12 17.23 31.59 -2.56
N TYR A 13 15.98 32.01 -2.35
CA TYR A 13 15.21 31.56 -1.20
C TYR A 13 14.79 30.12 -1.47
N SER A 14 15.37 29.14 -0.77
CA SER A 14 14.77 27.81 -0.70
C SER A 14 13.49 27.93 0.13
N ILE A 15 12.35 27.90 -0.55
CA ILE A 15 11.07 27.77 0.14
C ILE A 15 11.08 26.38 0.78
N ASP A 16 10.91 26.34 2.10
CA ASP A 16 10.65 25.11 2.83
C ASP A 16 9.26 24.58 2.45
N TRP A 17 9.23 23.84 1.35
CA TRP A 17 8.03 23.21 0.81
C TRP A 17 7.38 22.27 1.81
N GLN A 18 8.13 21.70 2.76
CA GLN A 18 7.56 20.90 3.84
C GLN A 18 6.66 21.81 4.68
N SER A 19 7.19 22.88 5.27
CA SER A 19 6.39 23.77 6.14
C SER A 19 5.18 24.39 5.42
N TYR A 20 5.31 24.74 4.14
CA TYR A 20 4.20 25.28 3.34
C TYR A 20 3.11 24.22 3.05
N PHE A 21 3.53 22.98 2.77
CA PHE A 21 2.61 21.85 2.55
C PHE A 21 1.87 21.45 3.85
N TRP A 22 2.56 21.46 4.99
CA TRP A 22 1.96 21.22 6.31
C TRP A 22 0.88 22.27 6.64
N ALA A 23 1.12 23.54 6.33
CA ALA A 23 0.18 24.63 6.58
C ALA A 23 -1.08 24.58 5.69
N LEU A 24 -0.94 24.21 4.42
CA LEU A 24 -2.07 24.20 3.46
C LEU A 24 -3.03 23.02 3.63
N THR A 25 -2.57 21.92 4.22
CA THR A 25 -3.30 20.65 4.25
C THR A 25 -4.03 20.41 5.57
N GLY A 26 -3.80 21.23 6.61
CA GLY A 26 -4.36 21.02 7.94
C GLY A 26 -3.86 19.72 8.60
N MET A 27 -2.63 19.32 8.29
CA MET A 27 -2.05 18.05 8.72
C MET A 27 -1.65 18.06 10.20
N GLU A 28 -2.19 17.12 10.99
CA GLU A 28 -1.71 16.85 12.34
C GLU A 28 -0.43 16.00 12.29
N LYS A 29 0.70 16.58 12.71
CA LYS A 29 1.91 15.81 12.99
C LYS A 29 1.73 15.08 14.33
N ARG A 30 1.22 13.86 14.31
CA ARG A 30 1.28 12.96 15.48
C ARG A 30 2.61 12.21 15.48
N THR A 31 3.61 12.75 16.17
CA THR A 31 4.82 11.99 16.49
C THR A 31 4.53 11.04 17.65
N THR A 32 4.44 9.74 17.37
CA THR A 32 4.60 8.73 18.41
C THR A 32 6.09 8.64 18.73
N GLY A 33 6.49 9.04 19.95
CA GLY A 33 7.89 9.18 20.37
C GLY A 33 8.68 7.87 20.56
N GLY A 34 8.37 6.80 19.82
CA GLY A 34 9.03 5.51 19.91
C GLY A 34 10.22 5.42 18.96
N ARG A 35 11.42 5.10 19.46
CA ARG A 35 12.58 4.77 18.61
C ARG A 35 12.49 3.31 18.17
N VAL A 36 11.84 3.04 17.03
CA VAL A 36 11.79 1.71 16.40
C VAL A 36 13.21 1.15 16.21
N GLU A 37 13.40 -0.09 16.62
CA GLU A 37 14.68 -0.78 16.50
C GLU A 37 15.01 -1.08 15.03
N PRO A 38 16.29 -1.01 14.62
CA PRO A 38 16.71 -1.44 13.29
C PRO A 38 16.26 -2.86 12.95
N GLY A 39 15.86 -3.09 11.70
CA GLY A 39 15.49 -4.42 11.19
C GLY A 39 14.02 -4.79 11.34
N PHE A 40 13.19 -3.94 11.95
CA PHE A 40 11.73 -4.08 11.88
C PHE A 40 11.19 -3.47 10.60
N LEU A 41 10.30 -4.22 9.94
CA LEU A 41 9.59 -3.84 8.73
C LEU A 41 8.14 -3.55 9.10
N PRO A 42 7.70 -2.29 9.02
CA PRO A 42 6.33 -1.91 9.33
C PRO A 42 5.35 -2.30 8.20
N ARG A 43 4.15 -2.73 8.59
CA ARG A 43 3.01 -2.99 7.70
C ARG A 43 1.73 -2.51 8.35
N GLN A 44 0.93 -1.74 7.62
CA GLN A 44 -0.36 -1.25 8.10
C GLN A 44 -1.51 -2.10 7.55
N THR A 45 -2.44 -2.44 8.45
CA THR A 45 -3.73 -3.06 8.12
C THR A 45 -4.78 -2.02 7.71
N GLU A 46 -5.91 -2.49 7.20
CA GLU A 46 -7.02 -1.62 6.77
C GLU A 46 -7.64 -0.81 7.91
N ASP A 47 -7.62 -1.29 9.17
CA ASP A 47 -8.11 -0.51 10.32
C ASP A 47 -7.10 0.53 10.83
N GLY A 48 -5.93 0.59 10.19
CA GLY A 48 -4.87 1.53 10.51
C GLY A 48 -3.87 1.03 11.56
N THR A 49 -4.03 -0.18 12.09
CA THR A 49 -3.05 -0.85 12.97
C THR A 49 -1.76 -1.10 12.21
N VAL A 50 -0.63 -0.73 12.82
CA VAL A 50 0.70 -0.92 12.26
C VAL A 50 1.42 -2.03 13.01
N PHE A 51 1.68 -3.14 12.31
CA PHE A 51 2.54 -4.20 12.78
C PHE A 51 3.98 -3.92 12.41
N PHE A 52 4.90 -4.14 13.34
CA PHE A 52 6.34 -4.12 13.12
C PHE A 52 6.85 -5.55 13.17
N VAL A 53 7.42 -6.03 12.07
CA VAL A 53 7.87 -7.42 11.92
C VAL A 53 9.38 -7.47 11.74
N ARG A 54 10.08 -8.30 12.53
CA ARG A 54 11.50 -8.60 12.35
C ARG A 54 11.67 -10.09 12.04
N GLY A 55 11.98 -10.40 10.79
CA GLY A 55 12.05 -11.77 10.28
C GLY A 55 13.03 -12.67 11.04
N LYS A 56 14.27 -12.17 11.25
CA LYS A 56 15.38 -12.92 11.85
C LYS A 56 15.03 -13.49 13.24
N ASP A 57 14.45 -12.67 14.09
CA ASP A 57 14.13 -13.05 15.48
C ASP A 57 12.65 -13.45 15.63
N SER A 58 11.90 -13.43 14.52
CA SER A 58 10.46 -13.72 14.49
C SER A 58 9.70 -12.91 15.53
N SER A 59 9.97 -11.60 15.55
CA SER A 59 9.33 -10.70 16.52
C SER A 59 8.25 -9.91 15.80
N ILE A 60 7.06 -9.83 16.41
CA ILE A 60 5.93 -9.02 15.95
C ILE A 60 5.53 -8.12 17.12
N TYR A 61 5.36 -6.83 16.88
CA TYR A 61 4.74 -5.93 17.85
C TYR A 61 3.90 -4.85 17.16
N VAL A 62 3.07 -4.17 17.95
CA VAL A 62 2.34 -2.96 17.59
C VAL A 62 2.77 -1.84 18.54
N GLU A 63 2.86 -0.61 18.05
CA GLU A 63 3.00 0.57 18.91
C GLU A 63 1.64 1.26 19.07
N MET A 64 1.18 1.42 20.31
CA MET A 64 -0.06 2.10 20.64
C MET A 64 0.16 2.98 21.87
N ASP A 65 -0.21 4.26 21.78
CA ASP A 65 -0.05 5.25 22.85
C ASP A 65 1.39 5.29 23.44
N GLY A 66 2.39 5.15 22.57
CA GLY A 66 3.80 5.11 22.95
C GLY A 66 4.25 3.82 23.64
N LYS A 67 3.35 2.84 23.82
CA LYS A 67 3.66 1.53 24.37
C LYS A 67 3.87 0.52 23.26
N ARG A 68 4.84 -0.38 23.47
CA ARG A 68 5.05 -1.55 22.62
C ARG A 68 4.29 -2.72 23.17
N ILE A 69 3.45 -3.29 22.33
CA ILE A 69 2.70 -4.52 22.62
C ILE A 69 3.30 -5.61 21.74
N ALA A 70 4.11 -6.46 22.34
CA ALA A 70 4.74 -7.58 21.61
C ALA A 70 3.81 -8.79 21.59
N ALA A 71 3.79 -9.50 20.45
CA ALA A 71 3.13 -10.78 20.35
C ALA A 71 3.88 -11.81 21.19
N ARG A 72 3.14 -12.63 21.95
CA ARG A 72 3.71 -13.83 22.56
C ARG A 72 4.03 -14.83 21.44
N LYS A 73 5.29 -15.22 21.31
CA LYS A 73 5.70 -16.19 20.28
C LYS A 73 5.01 -17.53 20.52
N SER A 74 4.11 -17.90 19.61
CA SER A 74 3.33 -19.14 19.61
C SER A 74 3.54 -19.97 18.32
N TRP A 75 4.54 -19.62 17.52
CA TRP A 75 4.88 -20.28 16.26
C TRP A 75 6.35 -20.72 16.23
N GLU A 76 6.63 -21.68 15.37
CA GLU A 76 7.96 -22.23 15.14
C GLU A 76 8.60 -21.63 13.89
N GLY A 77 9.94 -21.59 13.88
CA GLY A 77 10.73 -21.08 12.75
C GLY A 77 10.85 -19.56 12.69
N SER A 78 11.61 -19.11 11.69
CA SER A 78 11.76 -17.70 11.31
C SER A 78 10.57 -17.21 10.48
N ILE A 79 10.21 -15.93 10.56
CA ILE A 79 9.25 -15.34 9.62
C ILE A 79 9.97 -15.05 8.30
N THR A 80 9.53 -15.68 7.22
CA THR A 80 10.16 -15.60 5.88
C THR A 80 9.40 -14.67 4.93
N ALA A 81 8.09 -14.55 5.10
CA ALA A 81 7.23 -13.62 4.37
C ALA A 81 6.07 -13.14 5.24
N PHE A 82 5.54 -11.96 4.96
CA PHE A 82 4.39 -11.42 5.67
C PHE A 82 3.72 -10.31 4.86
N GLU A 83 2.40 -10.17 5.03
CA GLU A 83 1.60 -9.10 4.43
C GLU A 83 0.33 -8.86 5.24
N CYS A 84 -0.22 -7.65 5.19
CA CYS A 84 -1.50 -7.34 5.82
C CYS A 84 -2.68 -7.54 4.86
N PHE A 85 -3.70 -8.27 5.32
CA PHE A 85 -4.99 -8.38 4.64
C PHE A 85 -6.11 -8.07 5.63
N GLY A 86 -7.03 -7.17 5.27
CA GLY A 86 -8.06 -6.71 6.19
C GLY A 86 -7.45 -6.09 7.46
N SER A 87 -7.94 -6.54 8.63
CA SER A 87 -7.48 -6.10 9.96
C SER A 87 -6.38 -7.00 10.57
N ALA A 88 -5.70 -7.82 9.76
CA ALA A 88 -4.73 -8.79 10.28
C ALA A 88 -3.43 -8.82 9.46
N LEU A 89 -2.36 -9.20 10.14
CA LEU A 89 -1.08 -9.54 9.52
C LEU A 89 -1.03 -11.04 9.31
N PHE A 90 -0.79 -11.47 8.07
CA PHE A 90 -0.52 -12.86 7.73
C PHE A 90 0.97 -13.05 7.51
N PHE A 91 1.51 -14.19 7.94
CA PHE A 91 2.93 -14.47 7.76
C PHE A 91 3.24 -15.95 7.57
N LEU A 92 4.26 -16.22 6.77
CA LEU A 92 4.80 -17.53 6.47
C LEU A 92 6.05 -17.76 7.34
N THR A 93 6.16 -18.94 7.92
CA THR A 93 7.37 -19.34 8.66
C THR A 93 8.31 -20.20 7.80
N GLY A 94 9.56 -20.34 8.23
CA GLY A 94 10.54 -21.23 7.61
C GLY A 94 10.16 -22.72 7.61
N HIS A 95 9.13 -23.12 8.36
CA HIS A 95 8.54 -24.46 8.32
C HIS A 95 7.34 -24.56 7.38
N SER A 96 7.14 -23.58 6.50
CA SER A 96 6.02 -23.50 5.58
C SER A 96 4.69 -23.61 6.32
N LYS A 97 4.47 -22.80 7.35
CA LYS A 97 3.16 -22.67 8.02
C LYS A 97 2.67 -21.25 7.94
N ILE A 98 1.38 -21.06 7.70
CA ILE A 98 0.75 -19.74 7.61
C ILE A 98 0.08 -19.42 8.93
N PHE A 99 0.44 -18.28 9.49
CA PHE A 99 -0.13 -17.75 10.73
C PHE A 99 -0.79 -16.40 10.47
N LYS A 100 -1.68 -16.02 11.38
CA LYS A 100 -2.39 -14.75 11.40
C LYS A 100 -2.20 -14.09 12.76
N ALA A 101 -1.73 -12.84 12.75
CA ALA A 101 -1.66 -11.99 13.93
C ALA A 101 -2.77 -10.93 13.86
N THR A 102 -3.59 -10.87 14.92
CA THR A 102 -4.66 -9.87 15.07
C THR A 102 -4.42 -9.06 16.34
N PHE A 103 -4.55 -7.74 16.24
CA PHE A 103 -4.48 -6.85 17.39
C PHE A 103 -5.89 -6.60 17.93
N ARG A 104 -6.15 -6.92 19.20
CA ARG A 104 -7.48 -6.76 19.82
C ARG A 104 -7.51 -5.56 20.78
N ALA A 105 -8.70 -5.03 21.03
CA ALA A 105 -8.94 -3.88 21.90
C ALA A 105 -8.38 -4.02 23.33
N LEU A 106 -8.12 -5.25 23.79
CA LEU A 106 -7.45 -5.54 25.07
C LEU A 106 -5.93 -5.38 25.03
N GLN A 107 -5.39 -4.69 24.03
CA GLN A 107 -3.95 -4.39 23.91
C GLN A 107 -3.10 -5.66 23.82
N GLU A 108 -3.61 -6.69 23.15
CA GLU A 108 -2.88 -7.94 22.91
C GLU A 108 -2.82 -8.26 21.42
N ILE A 109 -1.73 -8.91 21.03
CA ILE A 109 -1.60 -9.52 19.71
C ILE A 109 -1.82 -11.02 19.87
N ILE A 110 -2.90 -11.52 19.28
CA ILE A 110 -3.19 -12.95 19.22
C ILE A 110 -2.67 -13.48 17.90
N VAL A 111 -1.89 -14.57 17.98
CA VAL A 111 -1.36 -15.27 16.82
C VAL A 111 -1.96 -16.66 16.76
N GLU A 112 -2.62 -16.96 15.65
CA GLU A 112 -3.28 -18.23 15.36
C GLU A 112 -2.68 -18.88 14.11
N HIS A 113 -2.58 -20.21 14.12
CA HIS A 113 -2.27 -20.99 12.91
C HIS A 113 -3.50 -20.97 12.01
N VAL A 114 -3.29 -20.67 10.73
CA VAL A 114 -4.36 -20.57 9.73
C VAL A 114 -4.46 -21.89 8.97
N ARG A 115 -3.36 -22.28 8.35
CA ARG A 115 -3.24 -23.49 7.54
C ARG A 115 -1.79 -23.78 7.20
N ASP A 116 -1.55 -24.99 6.73
CA ASP A 116 -0.33 -25.35 6.04
C ASP A 116 -0.54 -25.14 4.52
N PRO A 117 0.49 -24.70 3.77
CA PRO A 117 0.46 -24.73 2.32
C PRO A 117 0.26 -26.16 1.82
N GLN A 118 -0.56 -26.35 0.79
CA GLN A 118 -0.76 -27.66 0.18
C GLN A 118 0.43 -28.05 -0.70
N LEU A 119 0.59 -29.35 -1.00
CA LEU A 119 1.77 -29.91 -1.67
C LEU A 119 2.09 -29.25 -3.03
N GLU A 120 1.06 -28.74 -3.72
CA GLU A 120 1.16 -28.15 -5.06
C GLU A 120 0.94 -26.63 -5.06
N GLU A 121 0.91 -26.00 -3.87
CA GLU A 121 0.87 -24.54 -3.79
C GLU A 121 2.23 -23.92 -4.09
N ASN A 122 2.24 -22.94 -5.01
CA ASN A 122 3.39 -22.12 -5.30
C ASN A 122 3.26 -20.78 -4.59
N TYR A 123 4.33 -20.34 -3.93
CA TYR A 123 4.40 -19.01 -3.33
C TYR A 123 4.73 -17.97 -4.41
N GLU A 124 3.81 -17.02 -4.61
CA GLU A 124 3.91 -15.98 -5.66
C GLU A 124 4.45 -14.65 -5.14
N GLY A 125 4.90 -14.60 -3.88
CA GLY A 125 5.29 -13.35 -3.23
C GLY A 125 4.13 -12.67 -2.50
N ARG A 126 4.43 -11.74 -1.58
CA ARG A 126 3.45 -10.89 -0.87
C ARG A 126 2.29 -11.66 -0.22
N MET A 127 2.58 -12.85 0.32
CA MET A 127 1.57 -13.75 0.89
C MET A 127 0.45 -14.12 -0.10
N LEU A 128 0.76 -14.16 -1.40
CA LEU A 128 -0.07 -14.70 -2.46
C LEU A 128 0.43 -16.10 -2.82
N PHE A 129 -0.52 -16.96 -3.16
CA PHE A 129 -0.28 -18.35 -3.51
C PHE A 129 -1.00 -18.68 -4.80
N SER A 130 -0.48 -19.67 -5.52
CA SER A 130 -1.13 -20.23 -6.68
C SER A 130 -1.15 -21.76 -6.66
N MET A 131 -2.10 -22.34 -7.38
CA MET A 131 -2.24 -23.78 -7.56
C MET A 131 -2.70 -24.06 -8.98
N ILE A 132 -2.33 -25.23 -9.51
CA ILE A 132 -2.81 -25.71 -10.81
C ILE A 132 -3.81 -26.84 -10.55
N GLU A 133 -5.05 -26.67 -11.01
CA GLU A 133 -6.11 -27.68 -10.92
C GLU A 133 -6.75 -27.83 -12.31
N ASP A 134 -6.84 -29.06 -12.83
CA ASP A 134 -7.35 -29.35 -14.18
C ASP A 134 -6.70 -28.49 -15.28
N ALA A 135 -5.35 -28.33 -15.22
CA ALA A 135 -4.56 -27.49 -16.12
C ALA A 135 -4.92 -25.99 -16.10
N ARG A 136 -5.67 -25.53 -15.11
CA ARG A 136 -5.99 -24.10 -14.87
C ARG A 136 -5.25 -23.60 -13.65
N LYS A 137 -4.68 -22.40 -13.74
CA LYS A 137 -3.97 -21.76 -12.63
C LYS A 137 -4.94 -20.88 -11.84
N PHE A 138 -4.93 -21.03 -10.52
CA PHE A 138 -5.73 -20.23 -9.60
C PHE A 138 -4.81 -19.47 -8.64
N ILE A 139 -5.15 -18.22 -8.33
CA ILE A 139 -4.36 -17.35 -7.45
C ILE A 139 -5.24 -16.82 -6.31
N TYR A 140 -4.71 -16.84 -5.09
CA TYR A 140 -5.43 -16.47 -3.88
C TYR A 140 -4.48 -15.92 -2.81
N ARG A 141 -5.04 -15.26 -1.78
CA ARG A 141 -4.26 -14.78 -0.63
C ARG A 141 -4.01 -15.93 0.33
N ALA A 142 -2.99 -15.79 1.17
CA ALA A 142 -2.72 -16.73 2.27
C ALA A 142 -3.93 -17.00 3.18
N CYS A 143 -4.82 -16.01 3.32
CA CYS A 143 -6.01 -16.05 4.16
C CYS A 143 -7.25 -16.66 3.49
N ASP A 144 -7.23 -16.85 2.17
CA ASP A 144 -8.37 -17.34 1.41
C ASP A 144 -8.34 -18.88 1.35
N ASP A 145 -9.50 -19.49 1.14
CA ASP A 145 -9.58 -20.91 0.76
C ASP A 145 -9.03 -21.05 -0.68
N PRO A 146 -8.10 -21.98 -0.96
CA PRO A 146 -7.63 -22.24 -2.32
C PRO A 146 -8.75 -22.49 -3.34
N LYS A 147 -9.89 -23.07 -2.90
CA LYS A 147 -11.08 -23.30 -3.74
C LYS A 147 -11.74 -22.01 -4.21
N ASP A 148 -11.54 -20.93 -3.46
CA ASP A 148 -11.99 -19.59 -3.81
C ASP A 148 -10.95 -18.84 -4.64
N GLY A 149 -9.96 -19.52 -5.23
CA GLY A 149 -8.95 -18.92 -6.08
C GLY A 149 -9.52 -18.18 -7.29
N ILE A 150 -8.82 -17.15 -7.74
CA ILE A 150 -9.15 -16.43 -8.97
C ILE A 150 -8.45 -17.14 -10.11
N GLU A 151 -9.23 -17.63 -11.06
CA GLU A 151 -8.72 -18.25 -12.27
C GLU A 151 -7.92 -17.25 -13.09
N VAL A 152 -6.76 -17.71 -13.55
CA VAL A 152 -5.90 -17.02 -14.47
C VAL A 152 -6.36 -17.36 -15.90
N ASP A 153 -7.20 -16.50 -16.47
CA ASP A 153 -7.97 -16.75 -17.70
C ASP A 153 -7.33 -16.20 -18.98
N VAL A 154 -6.00 -16.01 -19.00
CA VAL A 154 -5.25 -15.60 -20.20
C VAL A 154 -4.11 -16.56 -20.51
N LYS A 155 -3.68 -16.56 -21.77
CA LYS A 155 -2.69 -17.51 -22.29
C LYS A 155 -1.31 -17.29 -21.65
N GLU A 156 -0.52 -18.36 -21.53
CA GLU A 156 0.81 -18.32 -20.91
C GLU A 156 1.75 -17.31 -21.60
N GLU A 157 1.64 -17.13 -22.92
CA GLU A 157 2.47 -16.18 -23.65
C GLU A 157 2.20 -14.72 -23.24
N GLU A 158 0.97 -14.41 -22.81
CA GLU A 158 0.59 -13.09 -22.32
C GLU A 158 1.11 -12.83 -20.89
N PHE A 159 1.40 -13.91 -20.14
CA PHE A 159 2.00 -13.85 -18.81
C PHE A 159 3.51 -13.69 -18.79
N ALA A 160 4.19 -13.95 -19.91
CA ALA A 160 5.63 -13.89 -19.96
C ALA A 160 6.16 -12.53 -19.50
N GLY A 161 6.89 -12.52 -18.38
CA GLY A 161 7.47 -11.30 -17.80
C GLY A 161 6.50 -10.44 -16.98
N LEU A 162 5.31 -10.95 -16.63
CA LEU A 162 4.41 -10.29 -15.69
C LEU A 162 4.74 -10.65 -14.23
N GLU A 163 4.74 -9.64 -13.36
CA GLU A 163 4.96 -9.78 -11.91
C GLU A 163 3.61 -9.62 -11.19
N LEU A 164 3.18 -10.62 -10.42
CA LEU A 164 1.97 -10.51 -9.61
C LEU A 164 2.22 -9.55 -8.43
N LEU A 165 1.41 -8.50 -8.33
CA LEU A 165 1.55 -7.48 -7.30
C LEU A 165 0.55 -7.63 -6.16
N ALA A 166 -0.72 -7.88 -6.49
CA ALA A 166 -1.79 -7.91 -5.50
C ALA A 166 -3.04 -8.63 -6.03
N ILE A 167 -3.93 -8.98 -5.11
CA ILE A 167 -5.33 -9.29 -5.38
C ILE A 167 -6.15 -8.11 -4.85
N HIS A 168 -7.09 -7.61 -5.64
CA HIS A 168 -7.98 -6.51 -5.26
C HIS A 168 -9.38 -6.69 -5.86
N ARG A 169 -10.40 -6.80 -5.01
CA ARG A 169 -11.82 -6.94 -5.41
C ARG A 169 -12.02 -8.02 -6.47
N ARG A 170 -11.47 -9.21 -6.21
CA ARG A 170 -11.44 -10.38 -7.11
C ARG A 170 -10.72 -10.16 -8.45
N LYS A 171 -9.87 -9.13 -8.54
CA LYS A 171 -8.98 -8.91 -9.68
C LYS A 171 -7.52 -9.15 -9.29
N LEU A 172 -6.80 -9.84 -10.14
CA LEU A 172 -5.36 -9.99 -10.12
C LEU A 172 -4.72 -8.75 -10.72
N ILE A 173 -3.77 -8.18 -9.99
CA ILE A 173 -3.02 -7.00 -10.44
C ILE A 173 -1.61 -7.46 -10.77
N TYR A 174 -1.27 -7.38 -12.03
CA TYR A 174 0.06 -7.66 -12.55
C TYR A 174 0.80 -6.40 -12.92
N ARG A 175 2.11 -6.50 -12.96
CA ARG A 175 3.00 -5.51 -13.53
C ARG A 175 3.73 -6.05 -14.74
N LYS A 176 3.80 -5.23 -15.78
CA LYS A 176 4.72 -5.40 -16.91
C LYS A 176 5.83 -4.35 -16.80
N SER A 177 7.06 -4.81 -16.66
CA SER A 177 8.22 -3.93 -16.52
C SER A 177 8.65 -3.38 -17.88
N ILE A 178 8.31 -2.12 -18.18
CA ILE A 178 8.79 -1.43 -19.38
C ILE A 178 9.22 0.01 -19.08
N ASN A 179 10.14 0.54 -19.87
CA ASN A 179 10.66 1.91 -19.73
C ASN A 179 9.79 2.94 -20.46
N GLU A 180 8.48 2.87 -20.30
CA GLU A 180 7.50 3.75 -20.95
C GLU A 180 6.60 4.45 -19.92
N THR A 181 5.62 5.21 -20.42
CA THR A 181 4.61 5.89 -19.61
C THR A 181 3.78 4.90 -18.80
N GLU A 182 3.51 5.28 -17.56
CA GLU A 182 2.71 4.49 -16.64
C GLU A 182 1.27 4.37 -17.13
N THR A 183 0.84 3.15 -17.43
CA THR A 183 -0.51 2.86 -17.93
C THR A 183 -1.10 1.66 -17.22
N SER A 184 -2.42 1.54 -17.27
CA SER A 184 -3.14 0.36 -16.79
C SER A 184 -4.14 -0.12 -17.83
N THR A 185 -4.23 -1.43 -17.99
CA THR A 185 -5.14 -2.08 -18.93
C THR A 185 -5.78 -3.29 -18.27
N ALA A 186 -7.10 -3.45 -18.43
CA ALA A 186 -7.77 -4.70 -18.10
C ALA A 186 -7.68 -5.63 -19.32
N ILE A 187 -7.05 -6.80 -19.17
CA ILE A 187 -6.93 -7.78 -20.25
C ILE A 187 -8.05 -8.83 -20.19
N SER A 188 -8.61 -9.04 -19.00
CA SER A 188 -9.78 -9.86 -18.75
C SER A 188 -10.62 -9.24 -17.61
N PRO A 189 -11.83 -9.73 -17.34
CA PRO A 189 -12.64 -9.24 -16.21
C PRO A 189 -11.92 -9.32 -14.85
N ASN A 190 -11.01 -10.28 -14.71
CA ASN A 190 -10.30 -10.58 -13.47
C ASN A 190 -8.84 -10.14 -13.49
N ILE A 191 -8.28 -9.64 -14.59
CA ILE A 191 -6.85 -9.31 -14.68
C ILE A 191 -6.63 -7.87 -15.13
N ILE A 192 -5.88 -7.14 -14.32
CA ILE A 192 -5.37 -5.80 -14.63
C ILE A 192 -3.85 -5.87 -14.75
N ILE A 193 -3.33 -5.37 -15.86
CA ILE A 193 -1.89 -5.13 -16.06
C ILE A 193 -1.60 -3.65 -15.82
N ILE A 194 -0.59 -3.38 -14.99
CA ILE A 194 0.04 -2.08 -14.83
C ILE A 194 1.37 -2.11 -15.54
N THR A 195 1.58 -1.14 -16.40
CA THR A 195 2.80 -0.99 -17.17
C THR A 195 3.66 0.07 -16.50
N SER A 196 4.85 -0.29 -16.00
CA SER A 196 5.72 0.66 -15.28
C SER A 196 7.19 0.24 -15.21
N ALA A 197 8.09 1.21 -15.21
CA ALA A 197 9.55 0.97 -15.14
C ALA A 197 9.99 0.32 -13.83
N ALA A 198 9.36 0.70 -12.70
CA ALA A 198 9.57 0.08 -11.39
C ALA A 198 8.35 0.29 -10.50
N CYS A 199 8.02 -0.74 -9.71
CA CYS A 199 7.03 -0.68 -8.65
C CYS A 199 7.68 -1.19 -7.36
N HIS A 200 7.79 -0.32 -6.37
CA HIS A 200 8.37 -0.68 -5.07
C HIS A 200 7.33 -1.33 -4.16
N ASP A 201 6.10 -0.83 -4.19
CA ASP A 201 5.05 -1.34 -3.30
C ASP A 201 3.64 -1.13 -3.86
N VAL A 202 2.71 -1.93 -3.37
CA VAL A 202 1.29 -1.87 -3.71
C VAL A 202 0.45 -1.92 -2.45
N TYR A 203 -0.50 -1.01 -2.35
CA TYR A 203 -1.46 -0.97 -1.26
C TYR A 203 -2.86 -1.07 -1.84
N ALA A 204 -3.50 -2.22 -1.59
CA ALA A 204 -4.85 -2.51 -2.03
C ALA A 204 -5.74 -2.75 -0.80
N ASN A 205 -6.95 -2.21 -0.85
CA ASN A 205 -7.98 -2.42 0.15
C ASN A 205 -9.29 -2.71 -0.60
N ASP A 206 -9.93 -3.84 -0.32
CA ASP A 206 -11.09 -4.28 -1.10
C ASP A 206 -12.36 -3.44 -0.85
N LYS A 207 -12.39 -2.64 0.21
CA LYS A 207 -13.52 -1.74 0.53
C LYS A 207 -13.69 -0.62 -0.48
N PHE A 208 -12.63 -0.23 -1.19
CA PHE A 208 -12.64 0.90 -2.13
C PHE A 208 -12.19 0.46 -3.52
N PRO A 209 -12.59 1.16 -4.60
CA PRO A 209 -12.17 0.80 -5.96
C PRO A 209 -10.73 1.24 -6.29
N PHE A 210 -9.87 1.40 -5.28
CA PHE A 210 -8.60 2.09 -5.40
C PHE A 210 -7.43 1.19 -5.04
N VAL A 211 -6.39 1.26 -5.87
CA VAL A 211 -5.09 0.62 -5.64
C VAL A 211 -4.04 1.71 -5.67
N TYR A 212 -3.23 1.78 -4.63
CA TYR A 212 -2.12 2.72 -4.55
C TYR A 212 -0.83 2.00 -4.93
N LEU A 213 -0.06 2.61 -5.83
CA LEU A 213 1.14 2.04 -6.42
C LEU A 213 2.31 2.97 -6.13
N LEU A 214 3.30 2.51 -5.36
CA LEU A 214 4.53 3.26 -5.13
C LEU A 214 5.49 2.98 -6.28
N LEU A 215 5.47 3.84 -7.30
CA LEU A 215 6.35 3.76 -8.47
C LEU A 215 7.60 4.62 -8.27
N LEU A 216 8.59 4.50 -9.16
CA LEU A 216 9.88 5.21 -9.08
C LEU A 216 9.73 6.73 -8.90
N ASN A 217 8.71 7.32 -9.54
CA ASN A 217 8.46 8.76 -9.56
C ASN A 217 7.37 9.20 -8.57
N GLY A 218 6.91 8.34 -7.66
CA GLY A 218 5.99 8.71 -6.59
C GLY A 218 4.82 7.75 -6.44
N LEU A 219 3.83 8.17 -5.66
CA LEU A 219 2.65 7.37 -5.37
C LEU A 219 1.57 7.62 -6.45
N TRP A 220 1.11 6.56 -7.09
CA TRP A 220 0.04 6.57 -8.07
C TRP A 220 -1.22 5.94 -7.50
N LEU A 221 -2.36 6.40 -7.99
CA LEU A 221 -3.68 5.89 -7.67
C LEU A 221 -4.30 5.31 -8.93
N LEU A 222 -4.62 4.02 -8.90
CA LEU A 222 -5.42 3.35 -9.91
C LEU A 222 -6.85 3.21 -9.40
N ASN A 223 -7.83 3.74 -10.13
CA ASN A 223 -9.23 3.42 -9.93
C ASN A 223 -9.60 2.20 -10.79
N THR A 224 -9.79 1.04 -10.16
CA THR A 224 -10.04 -0.25 -10.82
C THR A 224 -11.44 -0.40 -11.42
N THR A 225 -12.30 0.59 -11.25
CA THR A 225 -13.62 0.66 -11.92
C THR A 225 -13.54 1.47 -13.21
N SER A 226 -12.89 2.64 -13.16
CA SER A 226 -12.71 3.49 -14.34
C SER A 226 -11.47 3.17 -15.18
N MET A 227 -10.57 2.32 -14.65
CA MET A 227 -9.24 2.02 -15.21
C MET A 227 -8.34 3.25 -15.41
N LYS A 228 -8.62 4.35 -14.71
CA LYS A 228 -7.80 5.55 -14.75
C LYS A 228 -6.70 5.50 -13.70
N MET A 229 -5.47 5.74 -14.15
CA MET A 229 -4.33 6.01 -13.29
C MET A 229 -4.13 7.51 -13.11
N THR A 230 -3.83 7.93 -11.89
CA THR A 230 -3.54 9.34 -11.56
C THR A 230 -2.40 9.40 -10.58
N ARG A 231 -1.39 10.21 -10.91
CA ARG A 231 -0.27 10.47 -9.99
C ARG A 231 -0.76 11.31 -8.82
N THR A 232 -0.50 10.88 -7.60
CA THR A 232 -0.76 11.70 -6.42
C THR A 232 0.31 12.80 -6.31
N LEU A 233 -0.01 13.92 -5.66
CA LEU A 233 0.89 15.09 -5.53
C LEU A 233 2.15 14.82 -4.69
N MET A 234 2.39 13.59 -4.23
CA MET A 234 3.60 13.24 -3.50
C MET A 234 4.79 13.10 -4.45
N SER A 235 5.46 14.22 -4.70
CA SER A 235 6.76 14.25 -5.38
C SER A 235 7.84 13.73 -4.42
N SER A 236 8.24 12.48 -4.60
CA SER A 236 9.30 11.78 -3.85
C SER A 236 9.02 11.57 -2.35
N VAL A 237 8.92 10.30 -1.97
CA VAL A 237 9.19 9.90 -0.59
C VAL A 237 10.69 10.04 -0.39
N ASP A 238 11.13 10.80 0.60
CA ASP A 238 12.54 10.90 0.99
C ASP A 238 13.14 9.48 1.10
N LYS A 239 14.40 9.28 0.68
CA LYS A 239 15.12 8.00 0.79
C LYS A 239 15.11 7.46 2.22
N ASP A 240 15.04 8.38 3.18
CA ASP A 240 14.98 8.10 4.61
C ASP A 240 13.56 7.84 5.13
N SER A 241 12.54 7.79 4.27
CA SER A 241 11.17 7.46 4.60
C SER A 241 10.66 6.27 3.78
N ALA A 242 9.65 5.57 4.29
CA ALA A 242 8.93 4.54 3.57
C ALA A 242 7.42 4.75 3.77
N ILE A 243 6.63 4.60 2.70
CA ILE A 243 5.20 4.38 2.88
C ILE A 243 5.04 2.97 3.43
N ILE A 244 4.21 2.82 4.46
CA ILE A 244 4.00 1.54 5.15
C ILE A 244 2.57 1.03 4.99
N GLY A 245 1.70 1.87 4.45
CA GLY A 245 0.35 1.54 4.04
C GLY A 245 -0.47 2.76 3.68
N VAL A 246 -1.60 2.48 3.04
CA VAL A 246 -2.61 3.47 2.70
C VAL A 246 -3.96 2.89 3.10
N SER A 247 -4.67 3.56 4.02
CA SER A 247 -6.01 3.16 4.42
C SER A 247 -6.94 4.37 4.48
N GLU A 248 -8.12 4.26 3.85
CA GLU A 248 -9.13 5.32 3.83
C GLU A 248 -8.60 6.69 3.35
N GLY A 249 -7.67 6.66 2.38
CA GLY A 249 -6.98 7.85 1.89
C GLY A 249 -6.01 8.48 2.90
N ILE A 250 -5.67 7.77 3.97
CA ILE A 250 -4.60 8.11 4.90
C ILE A 250 -3.35 7.34 4.48
N ILE A 251 -2.33 8.07 4.07
CA ILE A 251 -1.01 7.53 3.73
C ILE A 251 -0.19 7.52 5.01
N SER A 252 0.23 6.34 5.45
CA SER A 252 1.07 6.17 6.63
C SER A 252 2.53 6.01 6.18
N MET A 253 3.40 6.83 6.75
CA MET A 253 4.82 6.84 6.45
C MET A 253 5.65 6.61 7.71
N TYR A 254 6.79 5.98 7.52
CA TYR A 254 7.75 5.70 8.56
C TYR A 254 9.13 6.22 8.15
N GLY A 255 9.70 7.11 8.97
CA GLY A 255 11.05 7.63 8.81
C GLY A 255 12.07 6.66 9.35
N LYS A 256 12.92 6.08 8.48
CA LYS A 256 13.93 5.08 8.83
C LYS A 256 14.97 5.61 9.82
N LYS A 257 15.42 6.86 9.67
CA LYS A 257 16.44 7.49 10.53
C LYS A 257 15.87 8.02 11.84
N THR A 258 14.71 8.66 11.76
CA THR A 258 14.07 9.30 12.92
C THR A 258 13.25 8.32 13.74
N ALA A 259 12.95 7.14 13.18
CA ALA A 259 11.90 6.24 13.66
C ALA A 259 10.54 6.94 13.83
N ALA A 260 10.34 8.09 13.18
CA ALA A 260 9.13 8.87 13.32
C ALA A 260 8.05 8.28 12.43
N PHE A 261 6.85 8.16 12.99
CA PHE A 261 5.67 7.79 12.25
C PHE A 261 4.87 9.04 11.87
N LEU A 262 4.46 9.13 10.62
CA LEU A 262 3.69 10.24 10.07
C LEU A 262 2.44 9.69 9.37
N LYS A 263 1.26 10.19 9.74
CA LYS A 263 0.02 9.90 9.01
C LYS A 263 -0.37 11.14 8.21
N PHE A 264 -0.48 10.98 6.90
CA PHE A 264 -0.95 12.02 5.99
C PHE A 264 -2.36 11.67 5.58
N LYS A 265 -3.36 12.41 6.08
CA LYS A 265 -4.69 12.34 5.49
C LYS A 265 -4.60 13.08 4.15
N THR A 266 -4.42 12.33 3.06
CA THR A 266 -4.62 12.92 1.74
C THR A 266 -6.06 13.41 1.73
N PRO A 267 -6.34 14.70 1.50
CA PRO A 267 -7.71 15.10 1.28
C PRO A 267 -8.10 14.39 -0.01
N ILE A 268 -8.87 13.32 0.11
CA ILE A 268 -9.53 12.67 -1.03
C ILE A 268 -10.21 13.78 -1.85
N GLN A 269 -10.71 14.84 -1.21
CA GLN A 269 -11.23 16.04 -1.86
C GLN A 269 -10.27 16.76 -2.83
N VAL A 270 -8.94 16.79 -2.61
CA VAL A 270 -7.97 17.41 -3.54
C VAL A 270 -7.74 16.51 -4.74
N ILE A 271 -7.63 15.20 -4.52
CA ILE A 271 -7.52 14.19 -5.60
C ILE A 271 -8.82 14.16 -6.40
N LEU A 272 -9.98 14.11 -5.74
CA LEU A 272 -11.30 14.20 -6.37
C LEU A 272 -11.49 15.54 -7.09
N ARG A 273 -11.07 16.68 -6.53
CA ARG A 273 -11.13 17.98 -7.24
C ARG A 273 -10.29 17.99 -8.51
N GLN A 274 -9.15 17.30 -8.54
CA GLN A 274 -8.35 17.15 -9.76
C GLN A 274 -8.99 16.18 -10.76
N LEU A 275 -9.50 15.04 -10.29
CA LEU A 275 -10.22 14.06 -11.11
C LEU A 275 -11.49 14.66 -11.74
N PHE A 276 -12.25 15.46 -11.00
CA PHE A 276 -13.48 16.12 -11.46
C PHE A 276 -13.23 17.43 -12.22
N LYS A 277 -12.07 18.08 -12.08
CA LYS A 277 -11.72 19.26 -12.91
C LYS A 277 -11.54 18.90 -14.39
N HIS A 278 -11.18 17.65 -14.68
CA HIS A 278 -11.00 17.16 -16.05
C HIS A 278 -12.25 16.42 -16.61
N GLU A 279 -13.29 16.21 -15.79
CA GLU A 279 -14.56 15.60 -16.21
C GLU A 279 -15.76 16.48 -15.79
N LEU A 280 -15.89 17.65 -16.41
CA LEU A 280 -17.08 18.49 -16.25
C LEU A 280 -18.21 17.98 -17.16
N HIS A 281 -19.02 17.04 -16.66
CA HIS A 281 -20.47 16.92 -16.98
C HIS A 281 -21.23 16.04 -15.97
N TYR A 282 -20.87 16.04 -14.68
CA TYR A 282 -21.73 15.50 -13.63
C TYR A 282 -22.33 16.61 -12.77
N SER A 283 -23.62 16.46 -12.46
CA SER A 283 -24.43 17.50 -11.84
C SER A 283 -23.93 17.85 -10.43
N ALA A 284 -23.99 19.14 -10.10
CA ALA A 284 -23.57 19.70 -8.81
C ALA A 284 -24.22 19.02 -7.58
N SER A 285 -25.30 18.28 -7.76
CA SER A 285 -25.99 17.55 -6.69
C SER A 285 -25.16 16.38 -6.13
N LEU A 286 -24.44 15.63 -6.97
CA LEU A 286 -23.61 14.49 -6.53
C LEU A 286 -22.38 14.98 -5.74
N PHE A 287 -21.78 16.08 -6.19
CA PHE A 287 -20.65 16.72 -5.50
C PHE A 287 -21.05 17.25 -4.11
N ASN A 288 -22.23 17.88 -4.02
CA ASN A 288 -22.78 18.35 -2.75
C ASN A 288 -23.18 17.19 -1.81
N ALA A 289 -23.68 16.07 -2.35
CA ALA A 289 -23.99 14.87 -1.56
C ALA A 289 -22.73 14.27 -0.91
N ILE A 290 -21.62 14.19 -1.65
CA ILE A 290 -20.33 13.69 -1.13
C ILE A 290 -19.75 14.66 -0.07
N LEU A 291 -19.84 15.97 -0.31
CA LEU A 291 -19.41 16.96 0.68
C LEU A 291 -20.22 16.87 1.98
N ASN A 292 -21.54 16.70 1.88
CA ASN A 292 -22.40 16.57 3.05
C ASN A 292 -22.16 15.25 3.81
N PHE A 293 -21.90 14.15 3.10
CA PHE A 293 -21.52 12.87 3.72
C PHE A 293 -20.23 13.00 4.54
N THR A 294 -19.20 13.68 4.02
CA THR A 294 -17.93 13.87 4.74
C THR A 294 -18.03 14.83 5.93
N ARG A 295 -19.04 15.71 5.95
CA ARG A 295 -19.29 16.64 7.08
C ARG A 295 -20.08 15.99 8.21
N GLY A 296 -20.84 14.93 7.94
CA GLY A 296 -21.59 14.18 8.95
C GLY A 296 -20.78 13.15 9.75
N ILE A 297 -19.47 12.99 9.46
CA ILE A 297 -18.56 12.07 10.15
C ILE A 297 -17.72 12.83 11.21
N ARG A 298 -18.24 13.92 11.78
CA ARG A 298 -17.64 14.61 12.93
C ARG A 298 -18.35 14.23 14.22
#